data_AF-A0A0G0ZYP2-F1
#
_entry.id   AF-A0A0G0ZYP2-F1
#
_cell.length_a   1.000
_cell.length_b   1.000
_cell.length_c   1.000
_cell.angle_alpha   90.00
_cell.angle_beta   90.00
_cell.angle_gamma   90.00
#
_symmetry.space_group_name_H-M   'P 1'
#
loop_
_entity.id
_entity.type
_entity.pdbx_description
1 polymer ?
#
loop_
_entity_poly.entity_id
_entity_poly.type
_entity_poly.pdbx_seq_one_letter_code
_entity_poly.pdbx_strand_id
1 'polypeptide(L)'
;MEPKAEKISDNVVGFSLSDDENKLIWWSANELWVLWLKDADYQPYKKENDRELITRFSAKIKTATWFRGGDHIVVDLGNAQERVYNIVEIDKKGGINIVEI
;
A
#
# COMPACT_ATOMS: atom_id res chain seq x y z
N MET A 1 24.07 -17.95 7.62
CA MET A 1 24.21 -17.09 6.43
C MET A 1 23.71 -15.71 6.83
N GLU A 2 24.42 -14.66 6.47
CA GLU A 2 23.93 -13.28 6.70
C GLU A 2 22.66 -13.05 5.86
N PRO A 3 21.64 -12.35 6.37
CA PRO A 3 20.48 -11.99 5.57
C PRO A 3 20.93 -11.14 4.39
N LYS A 4 20.66 -11.61 3.17
CA LYS A 4 20.97 -10.87 1.95
C LYS A 4 19.80 -9.93 1.66
N ALA A 5 20.08 -8.63 1.51
CA ALA A 5 19.07 -7.69 1.06
C ALA A 5 18.57 -8.08 -0.35
N GLU A 6 17.25 -8.15 -0.51
CA GLU A 6 16.58 -8.37 -1.79
C GLU A 6 15.98 -7.06 -2.28
N LYS A 7 16.14 -6.76 -3.58
CA LYS A 7 15.47 -5.62 -4.19
C LYS A 7 13.98 -5.93 -4.38
N ILE A 8 13.12 -5.10 -3.81
CA ILE A 8 11.65 -5.29 -3.86
C ILE A 8 11.04 -4.74 -5.16
N SER A 9 11.45 -3.54 -5.60
CA SER A 9 10.94 -2.88 -6.81
C SER A 9 11.91 -1.83 -7.33
N ASP A 10 11.75 -1.43 -8.59
CA ASP A 10 12.37 -0.25 -9.19
C ASP A 10 11.40 0.94 -9.14
N ASN A 11 11.91 2.17 -9.30
CA ASN A 11 11.13 3.42 -9.37
C ASN A 11 10.20 3.68 -8.17
N VAL A 12 10.58 3.21 -6.97
CA VAL A 12 9.87 3.53 -5.72
C VAL A 12 10.06 5.01 -5.40
N VAL A 13 8.96 5.73 -5.22
CA VAL A 13 8.98 7.16 -4.86
C VAL A 13 8.62 7.39 -3.39
N GLY A 14 8.02 6.40 -2.73
CA GLY A 14 7.77 6.42 -1.29
C GLY A 14 7.28 5.08 -0.77
N PHE A 15 7.28 4.94 0.56
CA PHE A 15 6.80 3.76 1.28
C PHE A 15 6.27 4.15 2.67
N SER A 16 5.49 3.27 3.28
CA SER A 16 5.03 3.38 4.67
C SER A 16 4.89 2.01 5.30
N LEU A 17 5.41 1.86 6.52
CA LEU A 17 5.22 0.67 7.36
C LEU A 17 3.89 0.78 8.11
N SER A 18 3.19 -0.34 8.31
CA SER A 18 2.01 -0.37 9.19
C SER A 18 2.42 -0.25 10.65
N ASP A 19 1.50 0.23 11.50
CA ASP A 19 1.78 0.44 12.94
C ASP A 19 2.25 -0.84 13.66
N ASP A 20 1.79 -2.00 13.19
CA ASP A 20 2.15 -3.33 13.70
C ASP A 20 3.39 -3.95 13.01
N GLU A 21 3.97 -3.24 12.05
CA GLU A 21 5.10 -3.66 11.22
C GLU A 21 4.88 -4.99 10.47
N ASN A 22 3.63 -5.41 10.29
CA ASN A 22 3.30 -6.65 9.58
C ASN A 22 3.17 -6.44 8.06
N LYS A 23 3.03 -5.19 7.61
CA LYS A 23 2.87 -4.83 6.20
C LYS A 23 3.69 -3.59 5.86
N LEU A 24 4.16 -3.54 4.63
CA LEU A 24 4.77 -2.36 4.04
C LEU A 24 4.00 -2.03 2.77
N ILE A 25 3.54 -0.78 2.64
CA ILE A 25 3.11 -0.24 1.36
C ILE A 25 4.25 0.52 0.70
N TRP A 26 4.31 0.46 -0.62
CA TRP A 26 5.16 1.35 -1.42
C TRP A 26 4.40 1.77 -2.66
N TRP A 27 4.87 2.86 -3.26
CA TRP A 27 4.31 3.36 -4.49
C TRP A 27 5.37 3.81 -5.47
N SER A 28 5.04 3.65 -6.75
CA SER A 28 5.73 4.32 -7.85
C SER A 28 5.01 5.63 -8.17
N ALA A 29 5.19 6.17 -9.38
CA ALA A 29 4.46 7.36 -9.79
C ALA A 29 2.93 7.19 -9.69
N ASN A 30 2.39 6.01 -9.94
CA ASN A 30 0.93 5.80 -10.02
C ASN A 30 0.45 4.40 -9.59
N GLU A 31 1.34 3.50 -9.20
CA GLU A 31 0.98 2.19 -8.66
C GLU A 31 1.13 2.18 -7.14
N LEU A 32 0.17 1.60 -6.45
CA LEU A 32 0.24 1.34 -5.00
C LEU A 32 0.31 -0.17 -4.77
N TRP A 33 1.29 -0.59 -3.97
CA TRP A 33 1.60 -2.00 -3.70
C TRP A 33 1.64 -2.27 -2.19
N VAL A 34 1.45 -3.54 -1.81
CA VAL A 34 1.64 -4.04 -0.43
C VAL A 34 2.56 -5.26 -0.41
N LEU A 35 3.37 -5.35 0.64
CA LEU A 35 4.29 -6.42 0.97
C LEU A 35 3.92 -6.90 2.36
N TRP A 36 3.64 -8.19 2.47
CA TRP A 36 3.38 -8.85 3.73
C TRP A 36 4.73 -9.22 4.37
N LEU A 37 5.04 -8.62 5.51
CA LEU A 37 6.29 -8.83 6.24
C LEU A 37 6.22 -10.01 7.21
N LYS A 38 5.01 -10.52 7.46
CA LYS A 38 4.73 -11.74 8.25
C LYS A 38 3.53 -12.47 7.65
N ASP A 39 3.43 -13.76 7.96
CA ASP A 39 2.21 -14.53 7.68
C ASP A 39 0.99 -13.87 8.32
N ALA A 40 -0.09 -13.72 7.55
CA ALA A 40 -1.37 -13.25 8.06
C ALA A 40 -2.14 -14.43 8.69
N ASP A 41 -2.54 -14.27 9.94
CA ASP A 41 -3.39 -15.22 10.69
C ASP A 41 -4.89 -14.94 10.51
N TYR A 42 -5.23 -13.89 9.77
CA TYR A 42 -6.59 -13.49 9.41
C TYR A 42 -6.77 -13.44 7.88
N GLN A 43 -8.03 -13.34 7.42
CA GLN A 43 -8.31 -13.18 5.99
C GLN A 43 -8.04 -11.74 5.52
N PRO A 44 -7.40 -11.53 4.35
CA PRO A 44 -6.93 -12.55 3.42
C PRO A 44 -5.67 -13.26 3.93
N TYR A 45 -5.65 -14.60 3.84
CA TYR A 45 -4.47 -15.38 4.22
C TYR A 45 -3.32 -15.08 3.27
N LYS A 46 -2.22 -14.60 3.83
CA LYS A 46 -1.04 -14.14 3.11
C LYS A 46 0.21 -14.68 3.77
N LYS A 47 1.24 -14.90 2.96
CA LYS A 47 2.53 -15.39 3.40
C LYS A 47 3.53 -14.25 3.49
N GLU A 48 4.48 -14.40 4.40
CA GLU A 48 5.66 -13.55 4.43
C GLU A 48 6.28 -13.48 3.02
N ASN A 49 6.63 -12.28 2.60
CA ASN A 49 7.11 -11.91 1.27
C ASN A 49 6.07 -11.91 0.13
N ASP A 50 4.78 -12.16 0.40
CA ASP A 50 3.74 -11.92 -0.59
C ASP A 50 3.72 -10.44 -0.98
N ARG A 51 3.74 -10.18 -2.29
CA ARG A 51 3.68 -8.84 -2.89
C ARG A 51 2.47 -8.73 -3.79
N GLU A 52 1.72 -7.65 -3.66
CA GLU A 52 0.50 -7.46 -4.42
C GLU A 52 0.34 -6.02 -4.88
N LEU A 53 -0.01 -5.87 -6.15
CA LEU A 53 -0.52 -4.59 -6.66
C LEU A 53 -1.90 -4.38 -6.04
N ILE A 54 -2.06 -3.30 -5.26
CA ILE A 54 -3.35 -2.92 -4.70
C ILE A 54 -4.19 -2.29 -5.81
N THR A 55 -3.66 -1.22 -6.43
CA THR A 55 -4.37 -0.50 -7.50
C THR A 55 -3.42 0.38 -8.32
N ARG A 56 -3.95 0.93 -9.42
CA ARG A 56 -3.31 1.92 -10.27
C ARG A 56 -4.19 3.16 -10.30
N PHE A 57 -3.59 4.32 -10.05
CA PHE A 57 -4.26 5.61 -10.22
C PHE A 57 -3.92 6.22 -11.58
N SER A 58 -4.83 7.02 -12.12
CA SER A 58 -4.57 7.84 -13.32
C SER A 58 -3.71 9.06 -13.00
N ALA A 59 -3.86 9.60 -11.78
CA ALA A 59 -3.04 10.68 -11.24
C ALA A 59 -1.77 10.15 -10.55
N LYS A 60 -0.78 11.05 -10.35
CA LYS A 60 0.43 10.70 -9.62
C LYS A 60 0.15 10.60 -8.12
N ILE A 61 0.65 9.55 -7.48
CA ILE A 61 0.64 9.42 -6.03
C ILE A 61 1.69 10.36 -5.46
N LYS A 62 1.26 11.35 -4.67
CA LYS A 62 2.17 12.25 -3.93
C LYS A 62 2.67 11.58 -2.66
N THR A 63 1.76 11.00 -1.90
CA THR A 63 2.05 10.25 -0.68
C THR A 63 0.96 9.21 -0.42
N ALA A 64 1.29 8.15 0.30
CA ALA A 64 0.34 7.22 0.86
C ALA A 64 0.78 6.81 2.26
N THR A 65 -0.18 6.61 3.16
CA THR A 65 0.09 6.12 4.53
C THR A 65 -1.07 5.29 5.04
N TRP A 66 -0.78 4.40 5.98
CA TRP A 66 -1.82 3.66 6.69
C TRP A 66 -2.77 4.62 7.42
N PHE A 67 -4.04 4.26 7.45
CA PHE A 67 -5.10 5.04 8.04
C PHE A 67 -6.01 4.13 8.86
N ARG A 68 -6.24 4.46 10.13
CA ARG A 68 -7.15 3.71 11.01
C ARG A 68 -6.90 2.19 11.01
N GLY A 69 -5.64 1.79 11.20
CA GLY A 69 -5.22 0.39 11.31
C GLY A 69 -4.56 -0.18 10.06
N GLY A 70 -4.49 -1.51 9.99
CA GLY A 70 -3.68 -2.25 9.01
C GLY A 70 -4.35 -2.63 7.70
N ASP A 71 -5.57 -2.13 7.44
CA ASP A 71 -6.36 -2.51 6.25
C ASP A 71 -6.86 -1.30 5.43
N HIS A 72 -6.61 -0.07 5.88
CA HIS A 72 -6.92 1.13 5.08
C HIS A 72 -5.69 2.00 4.86
N ILE A 73 -5.65 2.61 3.68
CA ILE A 73 -4.56 3.48 3.24
C ILE A 73 -5.19 4.78 2.75
N VAL A 74 -4.70 5.92 3.23
CA VAL A 74 -5.02 7.21 2.62
C VAL A 74 -3.95 7.55 1.59
N VAL A 75 -4.40 7.97 0.40
CA VAL A 75 -3.56 8.31 -0.75
C VAL A 75 -3.84 9.74 -1.18
N ASP A 76 -2.81 10.58 -1.26
CA ASP A 76 -2.88 11.93 -1.84
C ASP A 76 -2.59 11.86 -3.34
N LEU A 77 -3.60 12.20 -4.14
CA LEU A 77 -3.55 12.29 -5.60
C LEU A 77 -3.69 13.74 -6.10
N GLY A 78 -3.74 14.72 -5.18
CA GLY A 78 -3.95 16.11 -5.52
C GLY A 78 -2.82 16.69 -6.36
N ASN A 79 -3.02 17.88 -6.91
CA ASN A 79 -2.01 18.65 -7.64
C ASN A 79 -1.81 20.02 -6.97
N ALA A 80 -1.38 21.04 -7.70
CA ALA A 80 -1.17 22.38 -7.13
C ALA A 80 -2.49 23.18 -7.02
N GLN A 81 -3.53 22.74 -7.71
CA GLN A 81 -4.83 23.42 -7.84
C GLN A 81 -5.92 22.72 -7.04
N GLU A 82 -5.79 21.41 -6.81
CA GLU A 82 -6.83 20.59 -6.19
C GLU A 82 -6.23 19.61 -5.17
N ARG A 83 -6.94 19.41 -4.07
CA ARG A 83 -6.65 18.37 -3.08
C ARG A 83 -7.59 17.21 -3.36
N VAL A 84 -7.03 16.02 -3.55
CA VAL A 84 -7.79 14.80 -3.81
C VAL A 84 -7.21 13.71 -2.94
N TYR A 85 -8.00 13.21 -1.99
CA TYR A 85 -7.59 12.11 -1.12
C TYR A 85 -8.48 10.90 -1.39
N ASN A 86 -7.86 9.73 -1.46
CA ASN A 86 -8.57 8.47 -1.61
C ASN A 86 -8.27 7.58 -0.40
N ILE A 87 -9.31 6.98 0.18
CA ILE A 87 -9.17 5.89 1.14
C ILE A 87 -9.30 4.57 0.36
N VAL A 88 -8.26 3.74 0.44
CA VAL A 88 -8.20 2.41 -0.17
C VAL A 88 -8.29 1.36 0.93
N GLU A 89 -9.26 0.45 0.82
CA GLU A 89 -9.42 -0.71 1.69
C GLU A 89 -8.81 -1.96 1.03
N ILE A 90 -7.99 -2.70 1.77
CA ILE A 90 -7.29 -3.90 1.28
C ILE A 90 -7.77 -5.22 1.91
N ASP A 91 -8.76 -5.14 2.80
CA ASP A 91 -9.62 -6.23 3.21
C ASP A 91 -10.30 -6.81 1.95
N LYS A 92 -9.98 -8.07 1.61
CA LYS A 92 -10.37 -8.65 0.30
C LYS A 92 -11.70 -9.41 0.32
N LYS A 93 -12.62 -9.16 1.26
CA LYS A 93 -13.89 -9.92 1.25
C LYS A 93 -14.81 -9.58 0.06
N GLY A 94 -14.51 -8.54 -0.74
CA GLY A 94 -15.30 -8.18 -1.93
C GLY A 94 -14.53 -7.53 -3.10
N GLY A 95 -13.21 -7.40 -3.03
CA GLY A 95 -12.40 -6.62 -3.97
C GLY A 95 -11.71 -5.45 -3.29
N ILE A 96 -11.12 -4.54 -4.06
CA ILE A 96 -10.55 -3.30 -3.54
C ILE A 96 -11.62 -2.22 -3.54
N ASN A 97 -11.94 -1.66 -2.38
CA ASN A 97 -12.81 -0.49 -2.27
C ASN A 97 -11.97 0.78 -2.22
N ILE A 98 -12.36 1.79 -3.01
CA ILE A 98 -11.71 3.09 -3.05
C ILE A 98 -12.79 4.17 -2.92
N VAL A 99 -12.61 5.08 -1.96
CA VAL A 99 -13.51 6.21 -1.72
C VAL A 99 -12.72 7.50 -1.74
N GLU A 100 -13.10 8.42 -2.61
CA GLU A 100 -12.58 9.79 -2.63
C GLU A 100 -13.23 10.62 -1.51
N ILE A 101 -12.45 11.46 -0.83
CA ILE A 101 -12.89 12.33 0.29
C ILE A 101 -12.40 13.77 0.14
#